data_AF-A0AAE0DLP5-F1
#
_entry.id   AF-A0AAE0DLP5-F1
#
_cell.length_a   1.000
_cell.length_b   1.000
_cell.length_c   1.000
_cell.angle_alpha   90.00
_cell.angle_beta   90.00
_cell.angle_gamma   90.00
#
_symmetry.space_group_name_H-M   'P 1'
#
loop_
_entity.id
_entity.type
_entity.pdbx_description
1 polymer ?
#
loop_
_entity_poly.entity_id
_entity_poly.type
_entity_poly.pdbx_seq_one_letter_code
_entity_poly.pdbx_strand_id
1 'polypeptide(L)'
;MANITSDTVAAHDGGRPPVLNPEDEICYSFLAARSEVFGELMELRDEGWRNPKGDTHFKKQRRQADQASFKERKYFYDMMQRIGQQMQETTGALSIDHPNPGVLDLCMAPGGYTASTLKYNTQAHVCAITLPEDRGGHQVFVPHGEQDPRVEVWETDITMLAAEYGVTEMPEGHPDKDSFSSRRPWLDKSFDLVFSDGQVLRTHSYPSYRERKETTRLTCSQLILAMQRIKPGGTFIVLLHKPDTWKTMKLLSIFDKVAQIQLFKPAKTHATRSSFYLIAKNVHPEHTDAQKAINEWKSTWKDATFPDPADEDPRDGNEHVLEEEEVSEFLASFGDRLIELSEHVWRIQKDALKQAPWFKDTGGESKTDAFAVGIAATAKTQGIDYAASQMERLRIPKA
;
A
#
# COMPACT_ATOMS: atom_id res chain seq x y z
N MET A 1 9.71 4.43 10.56
CA MET A 1 8.71 3.74 9.70
C MET A 1 7.33 3.77 10.32
N ALA A 2 6.68 4.93 10.27
CA ALA A 2 5.24 5.04 10.42
C ALA A 2 4.66 5.18 9.01
N ASN A 3 3.81 4.24 8.62
CA ASN A 3 3.15 4.17 7.33
C ASN A 3 2.40 5.45 6.99
N ILE A 4 2.57 5.93 5.76
CA ILE A 4 1.65 6.82 5.06
C ILE A 4 1.33 6.15 3.73
N THR A 5 0.16 5.55 3.68
CA THR A 5 -0.78 5.92 2.63
C THR A 5 -2.01 6.47 3.34
N SER A 6 -2.63 7.46 2.70
CA SER A 6 -3.92 8.02 3.09
C SER A 6 -4.88 6.95 3.62
N ASP A 7 -5.62 7.33 4.66
CA ASP A 7 -6.76 6.63 5.25
C ASP A 7 -6.54 5.49 6.23
N THR A 8 -5.39 5.42 6.90
CA THR A 8 -5.45 5.17 8.34
C THR A 8 -4.75 6.27 9.12
N VAL A 9 -5.59 7.12 9.71
CA VAL A 9 -5.26 8.15 10.71
C VAL A 9 -4.64 9.42 10.13
N ALA A 10 -5.32 10.12 9.21
CA ALA A 10 -5.25 11.58 9.20
C ALA A 10 -6.34 12.08 10.15
N ALA A 11 -5.95 12.44 11.37
CA ALA A 11 -6.80 13.27 12.20
C ALA A 11 -6.63 14.71 11.69
N HIS A 12 -7.34 15.07 10.63
CA HIS A 12 -7.70 16.46 10.41
C HIS A 12 -8.99 16.72 11.19
N ASP A 13 -8.92 17.67 12.11
CA ASP A 13 -9.99 18.29 12.89
C ASP A 13 -11.34 17.56 12.93
N GLY A 14 -11.62 16.88 14.04
CA GLY A 14 -12.98 16.56 14.43
C GLY A 14 -13.63 15.37 13.71
N GLY A 15 -13.27 14.15 14.12
CA GLY A 15 -14.26 13.09 14.40
C GLY A 15 -15.23 12.63 13.29
N ARG A 16 -14.88 12.70 12.01
CA ARG A 16 -15.69 12.10 10.92
C ARG A 16 -14.91 11.04 10.15
N PRO A 17 -15.46 9.84 9.90
CA PRO A 17 -14.81 8.87 9.02
C PRO A 17 -14.52 9.53 7.67
N PRO A 18 -13.42 9.17 6.98
CA PRO A 18 -13.17 9.66 5.64
C PRO A 18 -14.39 9.34 4.77
N VAL A 19 -14.88 10.34 4.04
CA VAL A 19 -15.89 10.12 3.01
C VAL A 19 -15.24 9.20 1.98
N LEU A 20 -15.82 8.03 1.77
CA LEU A 20 -15.33 7.11 0.75
C LEU A 20 -15.55 7.77 -0.61
N ASN A 21 -14.63 7.54 -1.54
CA ASN A 21 -14.90 7.87 -2.92
C ASN A 21 -16.07 6.99 -3.43
N PRO A 22 -16.86 7.44 -4.42
CA PRO A 22 -18.01 6.69 -4.91
C PRO A 22 -17.70 5.24 -5.28
N GLU A 23 -16.54 4.98 -5.89
CA GLU A 23 -16.08 3.64 -6.24
C GLU A 23 -15.83 2.75 -5.01
N ASP A 24 -15.28 3.31 -3.93
CA ASP A 24 -15.04 2.59 -2.69
C ASP A 24 -16.36 2.24 -1.97
N GLU A 25 -17.42 3.04 -2.14
CA GLU A 25 -18.76 2.73 -1.60
C GLU A 25 -19.40 1.52 -2.29
N ILE A 26 -19.25 1.43 -3.63
CA ILE A 26 -19.73 0.28 -4.41
C ILE A 26 -18.94 -0.97 -4.03
N CYS A 27 -17.61 -0.87 -3.98
CA CYS A 27 -16.72 -1.93 -3.52
C CYS A 27 -17.07 -2.43 -2.11
N TYR A 28 -17.28 -1.50 -1.17
CA TYR A 28 -17.71 -1.81 0.19
C TYR A 28 -18.98 -2.65 0.20
N SER A 29 -20.02 -2.17 -0.50
CA SER A 29 -21.34 -2.82 -0.53
C SER A 29 -21.26 -4.22 -1.11
N PHE A 30 -20.49 -4.39 -2.20
CA PHE A 30 -20.26 -5.70 -2.80
C PHE A 30 -19.57 -6.68 -1.85
N LEU A 31 -18.50 -6.24 -1.19
CA LEU A 31 -17.68 -7.08 -0.31
C LEU A 31 -18.40 -7.43 1.00
N ALA A 32 -19.06 -6.46 1.64
CA ALA A 32 -19.78 -6.67 2.89
C ALA A 32 -20.96 -7.64 2.72
N ALA A 33 -21.61 -7.64 1.55
CA ALA A 33 -22.67 -8.59 1.23
C ALA A 33 -22.16 -10.04 1.04
N ARG A 34 -20.86 -10.24 0.79
CA ARG A 34 -20.28 -11.54 0.42
C ARG A 34 -19.25 -12.07 1.41
N SER A 35 -18.77 -11.26 2.34
CA SER A 35 -17.82 -11.67 3.37
C SER A 35 -18.21 -11.11 4.74
N GLU A 36 -18.69 -12.00 5.62
CA GLU A 36 -18.99 -11.66 7.02
C GLU A 36 -17.74 -11.11 7.74
N VAL A 37 -16.57 -11.70 7.46
CA VAL A 37 -15.29 -11.25 8.02
C VAL A 37 -14.99 -9.81 7.64
N PHE A 38 -15.24 -9.43 6.39
CA PHE A 38 -15.06 -8.07 5.93
C PHE A 38 -16.07 -7.12 6.59
N GLY A 39 -17.35 -7.49 6.62
CA GLY A 39 -18.41 -6.71 7.29
C GLY A 39 -18.06 -6.40 8.74
N GLU A 40 -17.70 -7.43 9.53
CA GLU A 40 -17.28 -7.26 10.93
C GLU A 40 -16.00 -6.39 11.06
N LEU A 41 -15.04 -6.53 10.15
CA LEU A 41 -13.83 -5.71 10.16
C LEU A 41 -14.16 -4.23 9.95
N MET A 42 -15.08 -3.94 9.03
CA MET A 42 -15.49 -2.57 8.76
C MET A 42 -16.21 -1.93 9.93
N GLU A 43 -17.09 -2.67 10.61
CA GLU A 43 -17.71 -2.22 11.86
C GLU A 43 -16.66 -1.86 12.93
N LEU A 44 -15.62 -2.69 13.09
CA LEU A 44 -14.53 -2.42 14.04
C LEU A 44 -13.67 -1.22 13.63
N ARG A 45 -13.43 -1.03 12.32
CA ARG A 45 -12.71 0.15 11.82
C ARG A 45 -13.51 1.42 12.12
N ASP A 46 -14.81 1.39 11.88
CA ASP A 46 -15.75 2.47 12.18
C ASP A 46 -15.82 2.79 13.68
N GLU A 47 -15.96 1.77 14.54
CA GLU A 47 -15.97 1.94 15.99
C GLU A 47 -14.62 2.52 16.47
N GLY A 48 -13.52 2.03 15.92
CA GLY A 48 -12.18 2.52 16.21
C GLY A 48 -12.00 3.98 15.82
N TRP A 49 -12.55 4.41 14.68
CA TRP A 49 -12.50 5.79 14.21
C TRP A 49 -13.29 6.74 15.12
N ARG A 50 -14.44 6.28 15.64
CA ARG A 50 -15.27 7.07 16.56
C ARG A 50 -14.74 7.08 18.00
N ASN A 51 -13.67 6.34 18.30
CA ASN A 51 -13.11 6.19 19.64
C ASN A 51 -11.87 7.11 19.84
N PRO A 52 -11.97 8.18 20.65
CA PRO A 52 -10.85 9.12 20.89
C PRO A 52 -9.60 8.46 21.52
N LYS A 53 -9.75 7.31 22.18
CA LYS A 53 -8.61 6.55 22.72
C LYS A 53 -7.80 5.89 21.60
N GLY A 54 -8.47 5.44 20.53
CA GLY A 54 -7.81 4.95 19.31
C GLY A 54 -6.95 6.05 18.68
N ASP A 55 -7.50 7.24 18.55
CA ASP A 55 -6.77 8.42 18.07
C ASP A 55 -5.54 8.73 18.92
N THR A 56 -5.71 8.78 20.24
CA THR A 56 -4.62 9.04 21.19
C THR A 56 -3.52 7.99 21.06
N HIS A 57 -3.90 6.71 20.97
CA HIS A 57 -2.96 5.60 20.79
C HIS A 57 -2.14 5.76 19.50
N PHE A 58 -2.79 6.05 18.37
CA PHE A 58 -2.10 6.20 17.10
C PHE A 58 -1.34 7.52 16.96
N LYS A 59 -1.77 8.61 17.61
CA LYS A 59 -0.98 9.85 17.75
C LYS A 59 0.33 9.58 18.50
N LYS A 60 0.30 8.82 19.60
CA LYS A 60 1.51 8.44 20.35
C LYS A 60 2.48 7.62 19.51
N GLN A 61 1.99 6.58 18.82
CA GLN A 61 2.85 5.77 17.95
C GLN A 61 3.51 6.59 16.84
N ARG A 62 2.74 7.49 16.21
CA ARG A 62 3.25 8.38 15.17
C ARG A 62 4.37 9.27 15.67
N ARG A 63 4.19 9.94 16.81
CA ARG A 63 5.22 10.76 17.44
C ARG A 63 6.49 9.97 17.75
N GLN A 64 6.35 8.75 18.28
CA GLN A 64 7.49 7.87 18.57
C GLN A 64 8.25 7.47 17.30
N ALA A 65 7.53 7.22 16.20
CA ALA A 65 8.15 6.87 14.93
C ALA A 65 8.88 8.07 14.28
N ASP A 66 8.37 9.29 14.43
CA ASP A 66 9.00 10.50 13.86
C ASP A 66 10.24 10.94 14.63
N GLN A 67 10.23 10.75 15.95
CA GLN A 67 11.26 11.22 16.88
C GLN A 67 12.09 10.03 17.41
N ALA A 68 12.19 8.97 16.61
CA ALA A 68 12.79 7.71 17.02
C ALA A 68 14.27 7.89 17.38
N SER A 69 14.61 7.57 18.63
CA SER A 69 15.99 7.44 19.09
C SER A 69 16.74 6.35 18.32
N PHE A 70 18.07 6.34 18.41
CA PHE A 70 18.88 5.26 17.81
C PHE A 70 18.42 3.86 18.24
N LYS A 71 18.08 3.68 19.53
CA LYS A 71 17.58 2.41 20.06
C LYS A 71 16.24 2.01 19.43
N GLU A 72 15.35 2.96 19.20
CA GLU A 72 14.05 2.73 18.55
C GLU A 72 14.22 2.42 17.05
N ARG A 73 15.13 3.11 16.36
CA ARG A 73 15.49 2.80 14.97
C ARG A 73 16.04 1.38 14.82
N LYS A 74 16.93 0.95 15.73
CA LYS A 74 17.40 -0.44 15.78
C LYS A 74 16.27 -1.43 16.08
N TYR A 75 15.35 -1.09 16.97
CA TYR A 75 14.17 -1.93 17.23
C TYR A 75 13.31 -2.11 15.96
N PHE A 76 13.13 -1.07 15.13
CA PHE A 76 12.41 -1.20 13.86
C PHE A 76 13.14 -2.11 12.87
N TYR A 77 14.47 -2.01 12.77
CA TYR A 77 15.27 -2.94 11.98
C TYR A 77 15.08 -4.40 12.42
N ASP A 78 15.13 -4.68 13.72
CA ASP A 78 14.89 -6.02 14.26
C ASP A 78 13.43 -6.49 14.05
N MET A 79 12.47 -5.55 14.10
CA MET A 79 11.06 -5.83 13.83
C MET A 79 10.83 -6.25 12.39
N MET A 80 11.42 -5.54 11.41
CA MET A 80 11.34 -5.90 10.00
C MET A 80 11.95 -7.28 9.74
N GLN A 81 13.07 -7.61 10.40
CA GLN A 81 13.64 -8.96 10.29
C GLN A 81 12.66 -10.04 10.77
N ARG A 82 11.96 -9.81 11.90
CA ARG A 82 10.92 -10.73 12.39
C ARG A 82 9.75 -10.85 11.42
N ILE A 83 9.35 -9.75 10.78
CA ILE A 83 8.32 -9.78 9.72
C ILE A 83 8.81 -10.62 8.53
N GLY A 84 10.05 -10.41 8.07
CA GLY A 84 10.65 -11.19 6.99
C GLY A 84 10.75 -12.68 7.31
N GLN A 85 11.10 -13.04 8.55
CA GLN A 85 11.09 -14.43 9.00
C GLN A 85 9.66 -15.02 8.96
N GLN A 86 8.67 -14.32 9.52
CA GLN A 86 7.28 -14.79 9.50
C GLN A 86 6.76 -14.93 8.05
N MET A 87 7.11 -13.98 7.19
CA MET A 87 6.78 -14.01 5.76
C MET A 87 7.37 -15.26 5.12
N GLN A 88 8.67 -15.52 5.32
CA GLN A 88 9.31 -16.72 4.79
C GLN A 88 8.67 -18.01 5.30
N GLU A 89 8.41 -18.12 6.61
CA GLU A 89 7.79 -19.31 7.21
C GLU A 89 6.38 -19.57 6.65
N THR A 90 5.63 -18.50 6.37
CA THR A 90 4.22 -18.61 5.92
C THR A 90 4.13 -18.84 4.40
N THR A 91 5.07 -18.30 3.64
CA THR A 91 4.88 -18.10 2.19
C THR A 91 6.01 -18.64 1.33
N GLY A 92 7.18 -18.92 1.92
CA GLY A 92 8.41 -19.29 1.19
C GLY A 92 8.91 -18.21 0.23
N ALA A 93 8.48 -16.95 0.36
CA ALA A 93 8.72 -15.90 -0.62
C ALA A 93 10.19 -15.44 -0.72
N LEU A 94 11.01 -15.74 0.29
CA LEU A 94 12.42 -15.35 0.31
C LEU A 94 13.33 -16.44 -0.26
N SER A 95 12.85 -17.66 -0.51
CA SER A 95 13.67 -18.74 -1.05
C SER A 95 13.85 -18.63 -2.56
N ILE A 96 15.10 -18.63 -3.02
CA ILE A 96 15.44 -18.60 -4.45
C ILE A 96 16.25 -19.85 -4.80
N ASP A 97 15.76 -20.64 -5.76
CA ASP A 97 16.28 -21.98 -6.08
C ASP A 97 17.35 -21.95 -7.19
N HIS A 98 18.42 -21.18 -6.99
CA HIS A 98 19.65 -21.25 -7.79
C HIS A 98 20.82 -20.52 -7.11
N PRO A 99 22.08 -20.82 -7.49
CA PRO A 99 23.23 -20.11 -6.93
C PRO A 99 23.26 -18.63 -7.34
N ASN A 100 23.81 -17.80 -6.46
CA ASN A 100 24.09 -16.37 -6.67
C ASN A 100 22.88 -15.51 -7.11
N PRO A 101 21.74 -15.53 -6.39
CA PRO A 101 20.57 -14.78 -6.80
C PRO A 101 20.76 -13.27 -6.67
N GLY A 102 20.18 -12.53 -7.60
CA GLY A 102 20.11 -11.07 -7.57
C GLY A 102 18.87 -10.62 -6.81
N VAL A 103 19.04 -9.67 -5.88
CA VAL A 103 17.97 -9.07 -5.11
C VAL A 103 17.97 -7.55 -5.31
N LEU A 104 16.80 -6.96 -5.47
CA LEU A 104 16.60 -5.52 -5.51
C LEU A 104 15.73 -5.08 -4.35
N ASP A 105 16.20 -4.16 -3.52
CA ASP A 105 15.43 -3.61 -2.38
C ASP A 105 15.20 -2.10 -2.57
N LEU A 106 13.97 -1.73 -2.91
CA LEU A 106 13.58 -0.35 -3.17
C LEU A 106 13.05 0.30 -1.90
N CYS A 107 13.62 1.45 -1.57
CA CYS A 107 13.40 2.14 -0.30
C CYS A 107 13.85 1.30 0.90
N MET A 108 15.06 0.72 0.79
CA MET A 108 15.54 -0.37 1.64
C MET A 108 15.72 -0.01 3.12
N ALA A 109 16.14 1.22 3.47
CA ALA A 109 16.49 1.57 4.84
C ALA A 109 15.33 1.29 5.81
N PRO A 110 15.56 0.60 6.94
CA PRO A 110 16.86 0.28 7.56
C PRO A 110 17.53 -1.02 7.07
N GLY A 111 16.93 -1.78 6.14
CA GLY A 111 17.52 -2.98 5.55
C GLY A 111 17.07 -4.31 6.19
N GLY A 112 15.97 -4.31 6.93
CA GLY A 112 15.50 -5.50 7.64
C GLY A 112 15.07 -6.64 6.71
N TYR A 113 14.47 -6.33 5.55
CA TYR A 113 14.11 -7.33 4.54
C TYR A 113 15.33 -7.87 3.81
N THR A 114 16.26 -7.00 3.38
CA THR A 114 17.59 -7.41 2.90
C THR A 114 18.29 -8.37 3.88
N ALA A 115 18.34 -8.03 5.17
CA ALA A 115 18.95 -8.88 6.19
C ALA A 115 18.26 -10.24 6.35
N SER A 116 16.93 -10.28 6.25
CA SER A 116 16.18 -11.55 6.25
C SER A 116 16.46 -12.38 5.00
N THR A 117 16.49 -11.76 3.82
CA THR A 117 16.78 -12.43 2.54
C THR A 117 18.17 -13.06 2.53
N LEU A 118 19.19 -12.37 3.03
CA LEU A 118 20.56 -12.87 3.10
C LEU A 118 20.73 -14.08 4.04
N LYS A 119 19.81 -14.29 4.99
CA LYS A 119 19.81 -15.50 5.84
C LYS A 119 19.40 -16.75 5.06
N TYR A 120 18.50 -16.61 4.10
CA TYR A 120 17.99 -17.73 3.29
C TYR A 120 18.76 -17.89 1.98
N ASN A 121 19.42 -16.83 1.51
CA ASN A 121 20.19 -16.81 0.26
C ASN A 121 21.60 -16.29 0.55
N THR A 122 22.45 -17.15 1.11
CA THR A 122 23.78 -16.75 1.62
C THR A 122 24.74 -16.24 0.54
N GLN A 123 24.48 -16.59 -0.72
CA GLN A 123 25.25 -16.16 -1.89
C GLN A 123 24.54 -15.04 -2.69
N ALA A 124 23.46 -14.46 -2.17
CA ALA A 124 22.75 -13.40 -2.89
C ALA A 124 23.60 -12.13 -3.01
N HIS A 125 23.43 -11.43 -4.14
CA HIS A 125 23.88 -10.05 -4.31
C HIS A 125 22.67 -9.12 -4.27
N VAL A 126 22.76 -8.07 -3.48
CA VAL A 126 21.68 -7.11 -3.23
C VAL A 126 22.07 -5.77 -3.81
N CYS A 127 21.21 -5.23 -4.66
CA CYS A 127 21.22 -3.84 -5.08
C CYS A 127 20.08 -3.13 -4.33
N ALA A 128 20.35 -1.98 -3.71
CA ALA A 128 19.37 -1.28 -2.90
C ALA A 128 19.33 0.20 -3.25
N ILE A 129 18.12 0.78 -3.29
CA ILE A 129 17.92 2.23 -3.32
C ILE A 129 17.36 2.67 -1.98
N THR A 130 17.89 3.74 -1.42
CA THR A 130 17.28 4.39 -0.25
C THR A 130 17.41 5.90 -0.31
N LEU A 131 16.51 6.61 0.38
CA LEU A 131 16.59 8.06 0.49
C LEU A 131 17.77 8.41 1.44
N PRO A 132 18.64 9.38 1.08
CA PRO A 132 19.70 9.84 1.97
C PRO A 132 19.16 10.40 3.31
N GLU A 133 19.88 10.17 4.42
CA GLU A 133 19.46 10.66 5.76
C GLU A 133 19.30 12.19 5.82
N ASP A 134 20.17 12.94 5.14
CA ASP A 134 20.12 14.40 5.07
C ASP A 134 18.90 14.94 4.30
N ARG A 135 18.23 14.07 3.53
CA ARG A 135 16.97 14.36 2.83
C ARG A 135 15.75 13.71 3.50
N GLY A 136 15.87 13.33 4.77
CA GLY A 136 14.78 12.72 5.56
C GLY A 136 14.74 11.20 5.52
N GLY A 137 15.72 10.57 4.86
CA GLY A 137 15.89 9.13 4.84
C GLY A 137 16.15 8.51 6.21
N HIS A 138 15.99 7.19 6.29
CA HIS A 138 16.30 6.43 7.49
C HIS A 138 17.74 5.91 7.43
N GLN A 139 18.36 5.81 8.61
CA GLN A 139 19.66 5.16 8.77
C GLN A 139 19.63 3.71 8.27
N VAL A 140 20.65 3.34 7.51
CA VAL A 140 20.89 1.95 7.06
C VAL A 140 21.56 1.16 8.18
N PHE A 141 20.93 0.07 8.63
CA PHE A 141 21.46 -0.82 9.68
C PHE A 141 22.02 -2.14 9.14
N VAL A 142 21.60 -2.56 7.96
CA VAL A 142 22.17 -3.75 7.32
C VAL A 142 23.63 -3.47 6.93
N PRO A 143 24.58 -4.40 7.20
CA PRO A 143 25.94 -4.29 6.70
C PRO A 143 25.96 -4.13 5.17
N HIS A 144 26.77 -3.22 4.66
CA HIS A 144 26.90 -2.93 3.23
C HIS A 144 28.27 -2.33 2.90
N GLY A 145 28.60 -2.26 1.60
CA GLY A 145 29.90 -1.75 1.14
C GLY A 145 31.06 -2.60 1.65
N GLU A 146 32.03 -1.98 2.32
CA GLU A 146 33.19 -2.71 2.88
C GLU A 146 32.81 -3.73 3.96
N GLN A 147 31.71 -3.51 4.68
CA GLN A 147 31.26 -4.41 5.75
C GLN A 147 30.58 -5.68 5.20
N ASP A 148 29.94 -5.56 4.04
CA ASP A 148 29.36 -6.69 3.31
C ASP A 148 29.30 -6.33 1.82
N PRO A 149 30.26 -6.82 1.01
CA PRO A 149 30.35 -6.46 -0.41
C PRO A 149 29.22 -7.08 -1.25
N ARG A 150 28.37 -7.93 -0.66
CA ARG A 150 27.16 -8.43 -1.31
C ARG A 150 26.07 -7.36 -1.42
N VAL A 151 26.12 -6.32 -0.59
CA VAL A 151 25.07 -5.29 -0.51
C VAL A 151 25.59 -3.96 -1.06
N GLU A 152 25.14 -3.62 -2.26
CA GLU A 152 25.37 -2.34 -2.94
C GLU A 152 24.19 -1.40 -2.63
N VAL A 153 24.46 -0.28 -1.95
CA VAL A 153 23.43 0.72 -1.61
C VAL A 153 23.66 1.97 -2.42
N TRP A 154 22.61 2.44 -3.08
CA TRP A 154 22.57 3.72 -3.74
C TRP A 154 21.61 4.67 -3.02
N GLU A 155 22.17 5.71 -2.43
CA GLU A 155 21.40 6.77 -1.79
C GLU A 155 20.88 7.78 -2.83
N THR A 156 19.59 7.70 -3.15
CA THR A 156 18.92 8.63 -4.06
C THR A 156 17.43 8.71 -3.76
N ASP A 157 16.82 9.86 -4.02
CA ASP A 157 15.36 9.95 -4.09
C ASP A 157 14.89 9.23 -5.37
N ILE A 158 14.25 8.07 -5.18
CA ILE A 158 13.75 7.25 -6.29
C ILE A 158 12.76 8.04 -7.15
N THR A 159 11.99 8.95 -6.57
CA THR A 159 10.97 9.73 -7.27
C THR A 159 11.53 10.80 -8.21
N MET A 160 12.85 10.96 -8.26
CA MET A 160 13.57 11.94 -9.09
C MET A 160 14.29 11.31 -10.29
N LEU A 161 14.15 10.00 -10.51
CA LEU A 161 14.77 9.26 -11.63
C LEU A 161 14.01 9.46 -12.96
N ALA A 162 13.87 10.72 -13.42
CA ALA A 162 13.03 11.08 -14.56
C ALA A 162 13.27 10.24 -15.83
N ALA A 163 14.53 9.96 -16.17
CA ALA A 163 14.86 9.15 -17.34
C ALA A 163 14.43 7.68 -17.20
N GLU A 164 14.37 7.13 -15.97
CA GLU A 164 13.82 5.79 -15.74
C GLU A 164 12.31 5.76 -16.04
N TYR A 165 11.63 6.88 -15.81
CA TYR A 165 10.19 7.04 -16.02
C TYR A 165 9.82 7.54 -17.41
N GLY A 166 10.81 7.65 -18.31
CA GLY A 166 10.59 8.01 -19.72
C GLY A 166 10.56 9.51 -20.00
N VAL A 167 11.02 10.35 -19.06
CA VAL A 167 11.12 11.79 -19.28
C VAL A 167 12.59 12.19 -19.39
N THR A 168 13.02 12.51 -20.61
CA THR A 168 14.41 12.91 -20.93
C THR A 168 14.59 14.42 -21.06
N GLU A 169 13.50 15.16 -21.26
CA GLU A 169 13.49 16.62 -21.41
C GLU A 169 12.61 17.22 -20.30
N MET A 170 13.22 18.03 -19.43
CA MET A 170 12.52 18.66 -18.31
C MET A 170 11.88 19.98 -18.74
N PRO A 171 10.63 20.28 -18.33
CA PRO A 171 10.00 21.57 -18.60
C PRO A 171 10.85 22.73 -18.05
N GLU A 172 11.08 23.78 -18.87
CA GLU A 172 12.01 24.87 -18.50
C GLU A 172 11.63 25.62 -17.22
N GLY A 173 10.34 25.71 -16.88
CA GLY A 173 9.84 26.39 -15.70
C GLY A 173 9.69 25.52 -14.46
N HIS A 174 10.08 24.24 -14.50
CA HIS A 174 9.88 23.35 -13.36
C HIS A 174 10.87 23.68 -12.21
N PRO A 175 10.41 23.88 -10.96
CA PRO A 175 11.27 24.32 -9.85
C PRO A 175 12.43 23.36 -9.55
N ASP A 176 12.22 22.05 -9.73
CA ASP A 176 13.23 21.02 -9.50
C ASP A 176 13.91 20.50 -10.79
N LYS A 177 13.89 21.28 -11.89
CA LYS A 177 14.46 20.87 -13.20
C LYS A 177 15.87 20.26 -13.08
N ASP A 178 16.75 20.91 -12.33
CA ASP A 178 18.16 20.50 -12.18
C ASP A 178 18.36 19.35 -11.17
N SER A 179 17.33 19.04 -10.38
CA SER A 179 17.35 17.96 -9.38
C SER A 179 16.98 16.60 -9.98
N PHE A 180 16.33 16.58 -11.16
CA PHE A 180 15.96 15.32 -11.82
C PHE A 180 17.18 14.60 -12.39
N SER A 181 17.24 13.30 -12.15
CA SER A 181 18.33 12.43 -12.57
C SER A 181 18.05 11.82 -13.94
N SER A 182 19.04 11.89 -14.82
CA SER A 182 19.07 11.14 -16.09
C SER A 182 19.51 9.69 -15.92
N ARG A 183 19.87 9.27 -14.70
CA ARG A 183 20.38 7.92 -14.45
C ARG A 183 19.25 6.89 -14.46
N ARG A 184 19.57 5.70 -14.97
CA ARG A 184 18.70 4.53 -14.99
C ARG A 184 19.37 3.38 -14.25
N PRO A 185 19.07 3.19 -12.96
CA PRO A 185 19.76 2.20 -12.12
C PRO A 185 19.70 0.80 -12.71
N TRP A 186 20.87 0.14 -12.76
CA TRP A 186 21.03 -1.27 -13.13
C TRP A 186 20.25 -1.67 -14.38
N LEU A 187 20.31 -0.84 -15.44
CA LEU A 187 19.59 -1.07 -16.69
C LEU A 187 19.94 -2.41 -17.37
N ASP A 188 21.15 -2.89 -17.12
CA ASP A 188 21.74 -4.13 -17.62
C ASP A 188 21.57 -5.32 -16.66
N LYS A 189 20.97 -5.12 -15.48
CA LYS A 189 20.73 -6.19 -14.50
C LYS A 189 19.25 -6.55 -14.41
N SER A 190 19.01 -7.77 -13.98
CA SER A 190 17.69 -8.27 -13.62
C SER A 190 17.78 -9.08 -12.32
N PHE A 191 16.69 -9.10 -11.55
CA PHE A 191 16.67 -9.61 -10.18
C PHE A 191 15.64 -10.72 -10.00
N ASP A 192 16.01 -11.71 -9.20
CA ASP A 192 15.20 -12.88 -8.87
C ASP A 192 14.16 -12.55 -7.79
N LEU A 193 14.49 -11.59 -6.92
CA LEU A 193 13.61 -11.08 -5.87
C LEU A 193 13.66 -9.55 -5.82
N VAL A 194 12.50 -8.91 -5.79
CA VAL A 194 12.37 -7.46 -5.65
C VAL A 194 11.49 -7.11 -4.45
N PHE A 195 11.91 -6.13 -3.65
CA PHE A 195 11.12 -5.52 -2.58
C PHE A 195 10.76 -4.07 -2.91
N SER A 196 9.54 -3.68 -2.53
CA SER A 196 9.07 -2.29 -2.51
C SER A 196 8.29 -2.03 -1.22
N ASP A 197 8.93 -1.37 -0.26
CA ASP A 197 8.37 -1.03 1.06
C ASP A 197 8.42 0.47 1.37
N GLY A 198 8.67 1.29 0.34
CA GLY A 198 8.74 2.73 0.47
C GLY A 198 7.40 3.35 0.83
N GLN A 199 7.43 4.26 1.81
CA GLN A 199 6.29 5.05 2.25
C GLN A 199 6.73 6.52 2.38
N VAL A 200 5.80 7.43 2.09
CA VAL A 200 6.01 8.85 2.39
C VAL A 200 6.07 9.03 3.91
N LEU A 201 6.92 9.93 4.42
CA LEU A 201 7.04 10.18 5.86
C LEU A 201 6.46 11.54 6.25
N ARG A 202 5.87 11.63 7.46
CA ARG A 202 5.16 12.83 7.93
C ARG A 202 6.11 13.97 8.28
N THR A 203 7.37 13.64 8.43
CA THR A 203 8.47 14.56 8.69
C THR A 203 9.06 15.15 7.42
N HIS A 204 8.70 14.63 6.24
CA HIS A 204 9.17 15.19 4.98
C HIS A 204 8.43 16.48 4.70
N SER A 205 9.19 17.50 4.29
CA SER A 205 8.65 18.73 3.73
C SER A 205 8.86 18.68 2.23
N TYR A 206 7.76 18.76 1.49
CA TYR A 206 7.78 18.74 0.03
C TYR A 206 7.35 20.09 -0.54
N PRO A 207 7.88 20.49 -1.70
CA PRO A 207 7.32 21.57 -2.48
C PRO A 207 5.83 21.36 -2.75
N SER A 208 5.06 22.45 -2.75
CA SER A 208 3.58 22.43 -2.88
C SER A 208 3.09 21.69 -4.13
N TYR A 209 3.84 21.75 -5.23
CA TYR A 209 3.46 21.12 -6.49
C TYR A 209 3.38 19.58 -6.41
N ARG A 210 4.13 18.96 -5.48
CA ARG A 210 4.19 17.49 -5.33
C ARG A 210 3.66 16.97 -4.00
N GLU A 211 3.48 17.82 -2.98
CA GLU A 211 3.11 17.40 -1.62
C GLU A 211 1.89 16.46 -1.60
N ARG A 212 0.84 16.80 -2.36
CA ARG A 212 -0.40 16.00 -2.43
C ARG A 212 -0.30 14.76 -3.31
N LYS A 213 0.68 14.70 -4.21
CA LYS A 213 0.84 13.63 -5.20
C LYS A 213 2.02 12.71 -4.89
N GLU A 214 2.71 12.97 -3.78
CA GLU A 214 3.97 12.31 -3.44
C GLU A 214 3.80 10.80 -3.23
N THR A 215 2.70 10.39 -2.61
CA THR A 215 2.38 8.97 -2.45
C THR A 215 2.22 8.32 -3.83
N THR A 216 1.51 8.96 -4.75
CA THR A 216 1.36 8.49 -6.14
C THR A 216 2.70 8.42 -6.85
N ARG A 217 3.54 9.47 -6.75
CA ARG A 217 4.90 9.47 -7.33
C ARG A 217 5.75 8.33 -6.79
N LEU A 218 5.77 8.11 -5.48
CA LEU A 218 6.55 7.06 -4.83
C LEU A 218 6.06 5.65 -5.20
N THR A 219 4.74 5.42 -5.22
CA THR A 219 4.16 4.14 -5.63
C THR A 219 4.51 3.82 -7.08
N CYS A 220 4.29 4.75 -8.02
CA CYS A 220 4.65 4.54 -9.42
C CYS A 220 6.14 4.30 -9.59
N SER A 221 6.99 5.08 -8.92
CA SER A 221 8.46 4.94 -8.98
C SER A 221 8.93 3.54 -8.60
N GLN A 222 8.36 2.97 -7.52
CA GLN A 222 8.66 1.63 -7.04
C GLN A 222 8.14 0.54 -7.99
N LEU A 223 6.90 0.66 -8.46
CA LEU A 223 6.27 -0.33 -9.36
C LEU A 223 6.98 -0.38 -10.73
N ILE A 224 7.30 0.77 -11.31
CA ILE A 224 7.97 0.88 -12.61
C ILE A 224 9.36 0.24 -12.53
N LEU A 225 10.17 0.65 -11.54
CA LEU A 225 11.54 0.17 -11.42
C LEU A 225 11.56 -1.33 -11.10
N ALA A 226 10.69 -1.79 -10.18
CA ALA A 226 10.57 -3.21 -9.87
C ALA A 226 10.21 -4.06 -11.09
N MET A 227 9.15 -3.70 -11.82
CA MET A 227 8.67 -4.49 -12.96
C MET A 227 9.61 -4.42 -14.18
N GLN A 228 10.37 -3.34 -14.34
CA GLN A 228 11.39 -3.27 -15.37
C GLN A 228 12.69 -4.00 -15.03
N ARG A 229 12.90 -4.42 -13.77
CA ARG A 229 14.13 -5.07 -13.33
C ARG A 229 13.92 -6.48 -12.78
N ILE A 230 12.69 -6.93 -12.59
CA ILE A 230 12.42 -8.31 -12.22
C ILE A 230 12.68 -9.26 -13.39
N LYS A 231 13.30 -10.40 -13.13
CA LYS A 231 13.43 -11.47 -14.13
C LYS A 231 12.06 -12.11 -14.41
N PRO A 232 11.82 -12.61 -15.63
CA PRO A 232 10.76 -13.59 -15.85
C PRO A 232 10.89 -14.76 -14.87
N GLY A 233 9.80 -15.07 -14.17
CA GLY A 233 9.78 -16.09 -13.12
C GLY A 233 10.17 -15.59 -11.72
N GLY A 234 10.62 -14.34 -11.58
CA GLY A 234 11.03 -13.75 -10.31
C GLY A 234 9.89 -13.56 -9.30
N THR A 235 10.24 -13.17 -8.09
CA THR A 235 9.29 -12.82 -7.01
C THR A 235 9.32 -11.32 -6.73
N PHE A 236 8.14 -10.69 -6.68
CA PHE A 236 7.97 -9.31 -6.26
C PHE A 236 7.17 -9.23 -4.97
N ILE A 237 7.70 -8.51 -3.98
CA ILE A 237 7.08 -8.30 -2.67
C ILE A 237 6.87 -6.80 -2.49
N VAL A 238 5.62 -6.38 -2.29
CA VAL A 238 5.27 -4.95 -2.16
C VAL A 238 4.34 -4.71 -0.98
N LEU A 239 4.65 -3.68 -0.18
CA LEU A 239 3.77 -3.19 0.88
C LEU A 239 2.60 -2.44 0.28
N LEU A 240 1.39 -2.88 0.61
CA LEU A 240 0.12 -2.28 0.23
C LEU A 240 -0.74 -2.02 1.47
N HIS A 241 -1.83 -1.29 1.28
CA HIS A 241 -2.78 -0.97 2.35
C HIS A 241 -4.19 -1.17 1.85
N LYS A 242 -5.07 -1.67 2.74
CA LYS A 242 -6.49 -1.88 2.48
C LYS A 242 -6.75 -2.60 1.15
N PRO A 243 -6.77 -3.94 1.13
CA PRO A 243 -7.08 -4.68 -0.10
C PRO A 243 -8.49 -4.33 -0.63
N ASP A 244 -9.31 -3.73 0.22
CA ASP A 244 -10.66 -3.24 -0.01
C ASP A 244 -10.80 -1.84 -0.65
N THR A 245 -9.70 -1.20 -1.05
CA THR A 245 -9.76 0.10 -1.79
C THR A 245 -9.61 -0.10 -3.29
N TRP A 246 -10.31 0.69 -4.09
CA TRP A 246 -10.30 0.58 -5.55
C TRP A 246 -8.89 0.56 -6.16
N LYS A 247 -8.02 1.48 -5.72
CA LYS A 247 -6.61 1.56 -6.17
C LYS A 247 -5.86 0.25 -5.91
N THR A 248 -6.02 -0.32 -4.73
CA THR A 248 -5.36 -1.59 -4.37
C THR A 248 -5.99 -2.77 -5.11
N MET A 249 -7.31 -2.81 -5.27
CA MET A 249 -8.00 -3.85 -6.04
C MET A 249 -7.52 -3.90 -7.50
N LYS A 250 -7.42 -2.74 -8.16
CA LYS A 250 -6.89 -2.64 -9.53
C LYS A 250 -5.47 -3.20 -9.61
N LEU A 251 -4.60 -2.81 -8.67
CA LEU A 251 -3.23 -3.32 -8.64
C LEU A 251 -3.18 -4.84 -8.45
N LEU A 252 -3.98 -5.39 -7.53
CA LEU A 252 -4.07 -6.84 -7.32
C LEU A 252 -4.57 -7.56 -8.57
N SER A 253 -5.56 -7.00 -9.28
CA SER A 253 -6.08 -7.58 -10.52
C SER A 253 -5.05 -7.62 -11.65
N ILE A 254 -4.17 -6.61 -11.73
CA ILE A 254 -3.06 -6.61 -12.70
C ILE A 254 -2.08 -7.73 -12.37
N PHE A 255 -1.69 -7.85 -11.10
CA PHE A 255 -0.75 -8.90 -10.69
C PHE A 255 -1.33 -10.31 -10.77
N ASP A 256 -2.65 -10.51 -10.55
CA ASP A 256 -3.31 -11.81 -10.72
C ASP A 256 -3.26 -12.29 -12.19
N LYS A 257 -3.22 -11.36 -13.16
CA LYS A 257 -3.04 -11.70 -14.59
C LYS A 257 -1.61 -12.09 -14.97
N VAL A 258 -0.61 -11.57 -14.26
CA VAL A 258 0.81 -11.66 -14.69
C VAL A 258 1.71 -12.41 -13.71
N ALA A 259 1.17 -12.92 -12.61
CA ALA A 259 1.91 -13.62 -11.57
C ALA A 259 0.99 -14.54 -10.76
N GLN A 260 1.61 -15.44 -9.98
CA GLN A 260 0.92 -16.19 -8.93
C GLN A 260 0.93 -15.35 -7.65
N ILE A 261 -0.23 -14.81 -7.27
CA ILE A 261 -0.31 -13.90 -6.13
C ILE A 261 -0.87 -14.56 -4.87
N GLN A 262 -0.34 -14.11 -3.75
CA GLN A 262 -0.90 -14.35 -2.41
C GLN A 262 -0.66 -13.12 -1.55
N LEU A 263 -1.52 -12.90 -0.54
CA LEU A 263 -1.35 -11.79 0.40
C LEU A 263 -0.73 -12.28 1.70
N PHE A 264 0.07 -11.43 2.34
CA PHE A 264 0.68 -11.72 3.63
C PHE A 264 0.44 -10.58 4.60
N LYS A 265 -0.07 -10.90 5.80
CA LYS A 265 -0.22 -9.95 6.89
C LYS A 265 0.52 -10.45 8.13
N PRO A 266 1.47 -9.67 8.69
CA PRO A 266 2.11 -10.04 9.93
C PRO A 266 1.10 -10.08 11.08
N ALA A 267 0.96 -11.25 11.69
CA ALA A 267 -0.04 -11.49 12.75
C ALA A 267 0.35 -10.91 14.12
N LYS A 268 1.65 -10.67 14.35
CA LYS A 268 2.18 -10.20 15.66
C LYS A 268 2.52 -8.72 15.67
N THR A 269 2.95 -8.18 14.53
CA THR A 269 3.42 -6.81 14.33
C THR A 269 2.52 -6.16 13.31
N HIS A 270 2.09 -4.92 13.54
CA HIS A 270 1.17 -4.19 12.64
C HIS A 270 -0.15 -4.93 12.33
N ALA A 271 -0.54 -5.91 13.14
CA ALA A 271 -1.78 -6.67 12.92
C ALA A 271 -3.01 -5.77 12.91
N THR A 272 -3.07 -4.73 13.75
CA THR A 272 -4.17 -3.74 13.77
C THR A 272 -4.14 -2.73 12.62
N ARG A 273 -3.04 -2.63 11.87
CA ARG A 273 -2.89 -1.71 10.72
C ARG A 273 -3.60 -2.26 9.49
N SER A 274 -3.91 -1.39 8.54
CA SER A 274 -4.41 -1.78 7.22
C SER A 274 -3.33 -2.31 6.28
N SER A 275 -2.05 -2.20 6.67
CA SER A 275 -0.92 -2.64 5.86
C SER A 275 -0.84 -4.16 5.74
N PHE A 276 -0.46 -4.62 4.55
CA PHE A 276 -0.20 -6.01 4.20
C PHE A 276 0.79 -6.06 3.02
N TYR A 277 1.31 -7.24 2.71
CA TYR A 277 2.20 -7.45 1.57
C TYR A 277 1.48 -8.22 0.47
N LEU A 278 1.57 -7.73 -0.76
CA LEU A 278 1.38 -8.57 -1.94
C LEU A 278 2.68 -9.35 -2.16
N ILE A 279 2.56 -10.66 -2.37
CA ILE A 279 3.64 -11.53 -2.82
C ILE A 279 3.23 -12.07 -4.18
N ALA A 280 3.88 -11.57 -5.22
CA ALA A 280 3.69 -12.02 -6.60
C ALA A 280 4.87 -12.91 -6.99
N LYS A 281 4.64 -14.21 -7.15
CA LYS A 281 5.65 -15.19 -7.59
C LYS A 281 5.50 -15.49 -9.08
N ASN A 282 6.58 -15.96 -9.69
CA ASN A 282 6.58 -16.32 -11.10
C ASN A 282 6.08 -15.16 -11.98
N VAL A 283 6.62 -13.96 -11.75
CA VAL A 283 6.19 -12.75 -12.44
C VAL A 283 6.56 -12.83 -13.92
N HIS A 284 5.63 -12.45 -14.79
CA HIS A 284 5.82 -12.35 -16.24
C HIS A 284 5.88 -10.87 -16.68
N PRO A 285 7.02 -10.18 -16.50
CA PRO A 285 7.12 -8.75 -16.79
C PRO A 285 6.91 -8.43 -18.27
N GLU A 286 7.14 -9.39 -19.17
CA GLU A 286 6.94 -9.25 -20.62
C GLU A 286 5.47 -9.45 -21.06
N HIS A 287 4.58 -9.86 -20.14
CA HIS A 287 3.16 -9.99 -20.45
C HIS A 287 2.57 -8.65 -20.91
N THR A 288 1.65 -8.67 -21.87
CA THR A 288 1.08 -7.45 -22.47
C THR A 288 0.43 -6.55 -21.42
N ASP A 289 -0.29 -7.14 -20.46
CA ASP A 289 -0.89 -6.38 -19.35
C ASP A 289 0.15 -5.80 -18.38
N ALA A 290 1.30 -6.45 -18.18
CA ALA A 290 2.40 -5.89 -17.38
C ALA A 290 3.01 -4.69 -18.10
N GLN A 291 3.23 -4.77 -19.41
CA GLN A 291 3.77 -3.67 -20.21
C GLN A 291 2.80 -2.48 -20.28
N LYS A 292 1.49 -2.74 -20.41
CA LYS A 292 0.47 -1.68 -20.31
C LYS A 292 0.51 -1.00 -18.94
N ALA A 293 0.51 -1.78 -17.85
CA ALA A 293 0.58 -1.24 -16.49
C ALA A 293 1.83 -0.38 -16.25
N ILE A 294 3.01 -0.81 -16.74
CA ILE A 294 4.25 -0.01 -16.65
C ILE A 294 4.09 1.34 -17.36
N ASN A 295 3.50 1.36 -18.56
CA ASN A 295 3.28 2.59 -19.32
C ASN A 295 2.26 3.51 -18.64
N GLU A 296 1.18 2.94 -18.11
CA GLU A 296 0.20 3.68 -17.32
C GLU A 296 0.84 4.29 -16.07
N TRP A 297 1.64 3.53 -15.31
CA TRP A 297 2.33 4.06 -14.14
C TRP A 297 3.33 5.16 -14.49
N LYS A 298 4.01 5.07 -15.65
CA LYS A 298 4.88 6.16 -16.15
C LYS A 298 4.09 7.42 -16.46
N SER A 299 2.93 7.28 -17.10
CA SER A 299 2.02 8.41 -17.35
C SER A 299 1.55 9.03 -16.03
N THR A 300 1.06 8.20 -15.10
CA THR A 300 0.60 8.65 -13.78
C THR A 300 1.71 9.35 -13.00
N TRP A 301 2.94 8.82 -13.03
CA TRP A 301 4.08 9.49 -12.40
C TRP A 301 4.37 10.85 -13.04
N LYS A 302 4.32 10.93 -14.38
CA LYS A 302 4.55 12.16 -15.13
C LYS A 302 3.49 13.21 -14.77
N ASP A 303 2.22 12.85 -14.80
CA ASP A 303 1.11 13.75 -14.46
C ASP A 303 1.20 14.23 -13.01
N ALA A 304 1.54 13.33 -12.10
CA ALA A 304 1.76 13.64 -10.68
C ALA A 304 3.01 14.51 -10.41
N THR A 305 3.95 14.56 -11.36
CA THR A 305 5.21 15.32 -11.23
C THR A 305 5.13 16.65 -11.97
N PHE A 306 4.42 16.70 -13.09
CA PHE A 306 4.29 17.86 -13.97
C PHE A 306 2.80 18.17 -14.20
N PRO A 307 2.06 18.59 -13.16
CA PRO A 307 0.62 18.85 -13.29
C PRO A 307 0.36 19.99 -14.28
N ASP A 308 -0.71 19.87 -15.06
CA ASP A 308 -1.19 20.98 -15.88
C ASP A 308 -1.71 22.08 -14.92
N PRO A 309 -1.27 23.35 -15.07
CA PRO A 309 -1.80 24.46 -14.28
C PRO A 309 -3.33 24.62 -14.34
N ALA A 310 -3.99 24.09 -15.38
CA ALA A 310 -5.44 24.08 -15.54
C ALA A 310 -6.14 22.92 -14.80
N ASP A 311 -5.38 21.96 -14.28
CA ASP A 311 -5.91 20.81 -13.56
C ASP A 311 -6.20 21.22 -12.10
N GLU A 312 -7.39 21.74 -11.87
CA GLU A 312 -7.86 22.19 -10.55
C GLU A 312 -8.23 21.02 -9.63
N ASP A 313 -8.20 19.76 -10.09
CA ASP A 313 -8.68 18.62 -9.32
C ASP A 313 -7.77 18.31 -8.12
N PRO A 314 -8.25 18.52 -6.88
CA PRO A 314 -7.46 18.35 -5.68
C PRO A 314 -7.22 16.88 -5.28
N ARG A 315 -7.78 15.90 -6.00
CA ARG A 315 -7.67 14.46 -5.67
C ARG A 315 -6.26 13.91 -5.93
N ASP A 316 -5.82 12.90 -5.17
CA ASP A 316 -4.48 12.30 -5.27
C ASP A 316 -4.38 11.32 -6.47
N GLY A 317 -4.50 11.87 -7.69
CA GLY A 317 -4.33 11.12 -8.93
C GLY A 317 -5.29 11.60 -10.00
N ASN A 318 -5.03 11.19 -11.24
CA ASN A 318 -5.88 11.38 -12.41
C ASN A 318 -7.12 10.44 -12.30
N GLU A 319 -7.85 10.53 -11.19
CA GLU A 319 -9.04 9.72 -10.90
C GLU A 319 -10.21 10.34 -11.64
N HIS A 320 -10.36 9.97 -12.92
CA HIS A 320 -11.65 10.11 -13.60
C HIS A 320 -12.75 9.57 -12.67
N VAL A 321 -13.86 10.30 -12.55
CA VAL A 321 -15.07 9.76 -11.93
C VAL A 321 -15.43 8.53 -12.76
N LEU A 322 -15.33 7.36 -12.15
CA LEU A 322 -15.65 6.11 -12.82
C LEU A 322 -17.16 5.94 -12.86
N GLU A 323 -17.64 5.44 -13.99
CA GLU A 323 -19.04 5.07 -14.11
C GLU A 323 -19.30 3.84 -13.21
N GLU A 324 -20.44 3.82 -12.52
CA GLU A 324 -20.83 2.72 -11.62
C GLU A 324 -20.81 1.35 -12.33
N GLU A 325 -21.11 1.34 -13.64
CA GLU A 325 -21.06 0.16 -14.50
C GLU A 325 -19.64 -0.41 -14.61
N GLU A 326 -18.60 0.43 -14.73
CA GLU A 326 -17.21 -0.01 -14.83
C GLU A 326 -16.76 -0.70 -13.52
N VAL A 327 -17.10 -0.11 -12.37
CA VAL A 327 -16.79 -0.69 -11.05
C VAL A 327 -17.53 -2.01 -10.86
N SER A 328 -18.79 -2.07 -11.30
CA SER A 328 -19.62 -3.27 -11.19
C SER A 328 -19.12 -4.41 -12.08
N GLU A 329 -18.74 -4.14 -13.32
CA GLU A 329 -18.14 -5.12 -14.23
C GLU A 329 -16.81 -5.66 -13.69
N PHE A 330 -15.97 -4.76 -13.15
CA PHE A 330 -14.73 -5.15 -12.49
C PHE A 330 -15.00 -6.11 -11.32
N LEU A 331 -15.93 -5.76 -10.42
CA LEU A 331 -16.29 -6.59 -9.27
C LEU A 331 -16.91 -7.93 -9.67
N ALA A 332 -17.70 -7.96 -10.76
CA ALA A 332 -18.22 -9.21 -11.30
C ALA A 332 -17.10 -10.14 -11.81
N SER A 333 -16.00 -9.58 -12.31
CA SER A 333 -14.86 -10.36 -12.83
C SER A 333 -13.83 -10.78 -11.77
N PHE A 334 -13.55 -9.92 -10.79
CA PHE A 334 -12.43 -10.10 -9.85
C PHE A 334 -12.86 -10.12 -8.37
N GLY A 335 -14.11 -9.73 -8.04
CA GLY A 335 -14.56 -9.55 -6.66
C GLY A 335 -14.48 -10.81 -5.81
N ASP A 336 -14.88 -11.97 -6.33
CA ASP A 336 -14.81 -13.24 -5.60
C ASP A 336 -13.35 -13.67 -5.38
N ARG A 337 -12.50 -13.50 -6.39
CA ARG A 337 -11.05 -13.75 -6.30
C ARG A 337 -10.38 -12.84 -5.28
N LEU A 338 -10.79 -11.57 -5.23
CA LEU A 338 -10.32 -10.61 -4.24
C LEU A 338 -10.69 -11.04 -2.81
N ILE A 339 -11.92 -11.53 -2.60
CA ILE A 339 -12.36 -12.04 -1.29
C ILE A 339 -11.48 -13.22 -0.88
N GLU A 340 -11.29 -14.20 -1.77
CA GLU A 340 -10.42 -15.37 -1.52
C GLU A 340 -9.00 -14.94 -1.09
N LEU A 341 -8.42 -13.96 -1.79
CA LEU A 341 -7.09 -13.43 -1.50
C LEU A 341 -7.01 -12.64 -0.19
N SER A 342 -8.09 -11.95 0.18
CA SER A 342 -8.07 -10.93 1.24
C SER A 342 -8.63 -11.42 2.57
N GLU A 343 -9.37 -12.53 2.59
CA GLU A 343 -10.13 -12.92 3.77
C GLU A 343 -9.24 -13.18 4.99
N HIS A 344 -8.08 -13.81 4.83
CA HIS A 344 -7.16 -14.02 5.95
C HIS A 344 -6.50 -12.71 6.41
N VAL A 345 -6.21 -11.78 5.50
CA VAL A 345 -5.69 -10.44 5.81
C VAL A 345 -6.71 -9.68 6.66
N TRP A 346 -7.99 -9.70 6.25
CA TRP A 346 -9.08 -9.09 7.00
C TRP A 346 -9.26 -9.74 8.37
N ARG A 347 -9.25 -11.08 8.43
CA ARG A 347 -9.40 -11.84 9.68
C ARG A 347 -8.31 -11.52 10.70
N ILE A 348 -7.04 -11.50 10.28
CA ILE A 348 -5.93 -11.12 11.16
C ILE A 348 -6.10 -9.69 11.67
N GLN A 349 -6.54 -8.74 10.84
CA GLN A 349 -6.80 -7.37 11.29
C GLN A 349 -7.97 -7.30 12.26
N LYS A 350 -9.07 -7.97 11.93
CA LYS A 350 -10.29 -8.05 12.73
C LYS A 350 -9.98 -8.55 14.13
N ASP A 351 -9.32 -9.69 14.24
CA ASP A 351 -9.01 -10.34 15.51
C ASP A 351 -8.06 -9.47 16.35
N ALA A 352 -7.10 -8.80 15.72
CA ALA A 352 -6.20 -7.86 16.39
C ALA A 352 -6.94 -6.61 16.90
N LEU A 353 -7.88 -6.07 16.10
CA LEU A 353 -8.71 -4.92 16.50
C LEU A 353 -9.64 -5.28 17.66
N LYS A 354 -10.31 -6.44 17.64
CA LYS A 354 -11.14 -6.91 18.77
C LYS A 354 -10.37 -6.96 20.10
N GLN A 355 -9.08 -7.24 20.04
CA GLN A 355 -8.21 -7.33 21.22
C GLN A 355 -7.50 -6.02 21.56
N ALA A 356 -7.70 -4.95 20.79
CA ALA A 356 -6.93 -3.74 20.95
C ALA A 356 -7.26 -3.04 22.28
N PRO A 357 -6.25 -2.51 23.02
CA PRO A 357 -6.45 -1.95 24.35
C PRO A 357 -7.49 -0.82 24.41
N TRP A 358 -7.63 -0.04 23.33
CA TRP A 358 -8.58 1.09 23.30
C TRP A 358 -10.04 0.67 23.20
N PHE A 359 -10.36 -0.59 22.89
CA PHE A 359 -11.72 -1.15 22.96
C PHE A 359 -12.05 -1.78 24.32
N LYS A 360 -11.06 -2.08 25.16
CA LYS A 360 -11.27 -2.85 26.41
C LYS A 360 -11.77 -2.03 27.59
N ASP A 361 -11.87 -0.71 27.45
CA ASP A 361 -12.33 0.22 28.50
C ASP A 361 -13.81 0.61 28.42
N THR A 362 -14.62 0.01 27.53
CA THR A 362 -16.06 0.33 27.38
C THR A 362 -16.95 -0.28 28.46
N GLY A 363 -16.40 -0.55 29.64
CA GLY A 363 -17.14 -1.04 30.79
C GLY A 363 -17.94 0.07 31.45
N GLY A 364 -19.04 0.50 30.83
CA GLY A 364 -20.03 1.35 31.48
C GLY A 364 -20.66 2.42 30.60
N GLU A 365 -21.29 2.05 29.47
CA GLU A 365 -22.49 2.74 28.99
C GLU A 365 -23.19 1.86 27.94
N SER A 366 -24.50 1.73 28.09
CA SER A 366 -25.37 0.75 27.45
C SER A 366 -25.34 0.80 25.92
N LYS A 367 -25.06 -0.34 25.30
CA LYS A 367 -25.21 -0.59 23.85
C LYS A 367 -26.68 -0.84 23.51
N THR A 368 -27.45 0.21 23.29
CA THR A 368 -28.71 0.19 22.51
C THR A 368 -29.07 1.64 22.22
N ASP A 369 -28.97 2.07 20.94
CA ASP A 369 -29.75 3.17 20.30
C ASP A 369 -28.99 3.94 19.19
N ALA A 370 -27.68 3.76 19.03
CA ALA A 370 -26.92 4.53 18.02
C ALA A 370 -27.02 3.99 16.58
N PHE A 371 -27.46 2.74 16.37
CA PHE A 371 -27.45 2.10 15.04
C PHE A 371 -28.64 2.53 14.15
N ALA A 372 -29.78 2.91 14.72
CA ALA A 372 -30.98 3.27 13.96
C ALA A 372 -31.00 4.73 13.44
N VAL A 373 -30.17 5.61 14.02
CA VAL A 373 -30.20 7.06 13.69
C VAL A 373 -29.29 7.41 12.52
N GLY A 374 -28.23 6.64 12.27
CA GLY A 374 -27.23 6.93 11.22
C GLY A 374 -27.69 6.60 9.79
N ILE A 375 -28.46 5.53 9.60
CA ILE A 375 -28.90 5.10 8.26
C ILE A 375 -30.10 5.93 7.76
N ALA A 376 -30.95 6.42 8.67
CA ALA A 376 -32.12 7.23 8.32
C ALA A 376 -31.79 8.69 7.97
N ALA A 377 -30.65 9.22 8.40
CA ALA A 377 -30.26 10.61 8.15
C ALA A 377 -29.69 10.82 6.73
N THR A 378 -29.03 9.82 6.15
CA THR A 378 -28.45 9.92 4.81
C THR A 378 -29.51 9.74 3.72
N ALA A 379 -30.50 8.87 3.92
CA ALA A 379 -31.60 8.62 2.98
C ALA A 379 -32.63 9.77 2.88
N LYS A 380 -32.66 10.70 3.84
CA LYS A 380 -33.59 11.86 3.81
C LYS A 380 -33.00 13.11 3.17
N THR A 381 -31.69 13.16 2.95
CA THR A 381 -31.01 14.38 2.48
C THR A 381 -30.69 14.35 0.98
N GLN A 382 -30.83 13.19 0.33
CA GLN A 382 -30.76 13.03 -1.12
C GLN A 382 -32.01 12.28 -1.56
N GLY A 383 -32.99 12.99 -2.12
CA GLY A 383 -34.26 12.42 -2.58
C GLY A 383 -34.08 11.45 -3.75
N ILE A 384 -33.69 10.21 -3.45
CA ILE A 384 -33.57 9.11 -4.40
C ILE A 384 -34.45 7.98 -3.87
N ASP A 385 -35.72 8.02 -4.29
CA ASP A 385 -36.69 6.97 -4.05
C ASP A 385 -36.49 5.88 -5.11
N TYR A 386 -35.54 4.97 -4.88
CA TYR A 386 -35.27 3.85 -5.83
C TYR A 386 -35.08 2.47 -5.18
N ALA A 387 -35.05 2.35 -3.85
CA ALA A 387 -34.83 1.06 -3.18
C ALA A 387 -36.12 0.32 -2.78
N ALA A 388 -37.29 0.95 -2.87
CA ALA A 388 -38.55 0.32 -2.45
C ALA A 388 -39.24 -0.52 -3.56
N SER A 389 -38.85 -0.39 -4.83
CA SER A 389 -39.59 -1.04 -5.93
C SER A 389 -39.01 -2.37 -6.45
N GLN A 390 -37.89 -2.86 -5.90
CA GLN A 390 -37.25 -4.11 -6.37
C GLN A 390 -37.37 -5.27 -5.37
N MET A 391 -37.72 -5.02 -4.11
CA MET A 391 -37.92 -6.09 -3.11
C MET A 391 -39.28 -6.82 -3.22
N GLU A 392 -40.18 -6.37 -4.09
CA GLU A 392 -41.52 -6.98 -4.25
C GLU A 392 -41.60 -8.02 -5.39
N ARG A 393 -40.51 -8.27 -6.13
CA ARG A 393 -40.50 -9.21 -7.28
C ARG A 393 -39.82 -10.56 -7.05
N LEU A 394 -39.40 -10.89 -5.83
CA LEU A 394 -38.76 -12.18 -5.51
C LEU A 394 -39.47 -13.00 -4.42
N ARG A 395 -40.80 -12.84 -4.27
CA ARG A 395 -41.61 -13.82 -3.52
C ARG A 395 -41.88 -15.05 -4.39
N ILE A 396 -41.08 -16.08 -4.19
CA ILE A 396 -41.37 -17.45 -4.63
C ILE A 396 -42.60 -17.96 -3.83
N PRO A 397 -43.67 -18.48 -4.46
CA PRO A 397 -44.80 -19.04 -3.73
C PRO A 397 -44.41 -20.38 -3.10
N LYS A 398 -44.74 -20.56 -1.81
CA LYS A 398 -44.73 -21.88 -1.17
C LYS A 398 -45.95 -22.67 -1.64
N ALA A 399 -45.73 -23.89 -2.12
CA ALA A 399 -46.71 -24.97 -2.12
C ALA A 399 -46.34 -25.96 -1.01
#